data_AF-A0A1C0SJM7-F1
#
_entry.id   AF-A0A1C0SJM7-F1
#
_cell.length_a   1.000
_cell.length_b   1.000
_cell.length_c   1.000
_cell.angle_alpha   90.00
_cell.angle_beta   90.00
_cell.angle_gamma   90.00
#
_symmetry.space_group_name_H-M   'P 1'
#
loop_
_entity.id
_entity.type
_entity.pdbx_description
1 polymer ?
#
loop_
_entity_poly.entity_id
_entity_poly.type
_entity_poly.pdbx_seq_one_letter_code
_entity_poly.pdbx_strand_id
1 'polypeptide(L)'
;MLATVSQESNRENLLQVYAAIKGLGAFPFFGTLLGLTREGDILIHDDDVDFYVNMVHRATIIRLMRNLGFTLDEGTYPNHTPYFLQAQREIRGASTYVDFYLYEDNVEWQFILDRWNFLGNPHTEKEHLRVDKSILFPLVTSVFFGVDILLPAKPDKCCQFLYGDDWRERKSKEKGEYKIVLYNYIPVLTKPDSPITSLLADNATLERKNKTLSRECDRLSVGRDHLLNETFVAEDKISDLGAKCEELHNKLAEVVIQKEVLAQANDQLTNALDMAHRQVEVSKAHSDRVMKNYIESTVKEGLLLEQLSRVTQVAEGLQLRFEDLIAPPSTLMRFLIDGGWPIASHLAVRIECRRLRGAGFNSELYLKNNTDIENSGMDPVLHFIRFGRREGRRATFY
;
A
#
# COMPACT_ATOMS: atom_id res chain seq x y z
N MET A 1 -11.80 -44.20 67.27
CA MET A 1 -12.86 -43.92 66.27
C MET A 1 -13.23 -42.48 66.43
N LEU A 2 -13.17 -41.68 65.36
CA LEU A 2 -13.78 -40.35 65.38
C LEU A 2 -15.28 -40.53 65.64
N ALA A 3 -15.87 -39.73 66.53
CA ALA A 3 -17.31 -39.80 66.79
C ALA A 3 -18.06 -39.37 65.52
N THR A 4 -19.05 -40.15 65.10
CA THR A 4 -19.94 -39.79 63.99
C THR A 4 -21.08 -38.92 64.49
N VAL A 5 -21.48 -37.92 63.70
CA VAL A 5 -22.62 -37.07 64.05
C VAL A 5 -23.90 -37.90 64.00
N SER A 6 -24.78 -37.74 65.00
CA SER A 6 -26.08 -38.42 64.98
C SER A 6 -26.99 -37.77 63.94
N GLN A 7 -27.91 -38.55 63.34
CA GLN A 7 -28.93 -38.03 62.42
C GLN A 7 -29.71 -36.85 63.04
N GLU A 8 -30.04 -36.95 64.33
CA GLU A 8 -30.71 -35.87 65.09
C GLU A 8 -29.85 -34.60 65.17
N SER A 9 -28.56 -34.73 65.49
CA SER A 9 -27.66 -33.57 65.57
C SER A 9 -27.47 -32.93 64.19
N ASN A 10 -27.40 -33.74 63.12
CA ASN A 10 -27.29 -33.21 61.77
C ASN A 10 -28.62 -32.55 61.31
N ARG A 11 -29.78 -33.08 61.75
CA ARG A 11 -31.08 -32.45 61.52
C ARG A 11 -31.20 -31.09 62.19
N GLU A 12 -30.76 -30.97 63.44
CA GLU A 12 -30.67 -29.68 64.13
C GLU A 12 -29.73 -28.72 63.40
N ASN A 13 -28.64 -29.25 62.81
CA ASN A 13 -27.71 -28.50 61.99
C ASN A 13 -28.39 -27.90 60.74
N LEU A 14 -29.12 -28.72 59.98
CA LEU A 14 -29.95 -28.30 58.85
C LEU A 14 -30.92 -27.18 59.26
N LEU A 15 -31.68 -27.35 60.34
CA LEU A 15 -32.69 -26.38 60.76
C LEU A 15 -32.10 -25.04 61.18
N GLN A 16 -31.01 -25.05 61.96
CA GLN A 16 -30.34 -23.82 62.40
C GLN A 16 -29.75 -23.04 61.22
N VAL A 17 -29.07 -23.74 60.31
CA VAL A 17 -28.46 -23.11 59.15
C VAL A 17 -29.52 -22.60 58.19
N TYR A 18 -30.52 -23.42 57.87
CA TYR A 18 -31.61 -23.03 56.98
C TYR A 18 -32.35 -21.79 57.49
N ALA A 19 -32.61 -21.70 58.81
CA ALA A 19 -33.23 -20.52 59.41
C ALA A 19 -32.45 -19.22 59.13
N ALA A 20 -31.11 -19.27 59.07
CA ALA A 20 -30.26 -18.13 58.79
C ALA A 20 -30.19 -17.76 57.29
N ILE A 21 -30.29 -18.76 56.39
CA ILE A 21 -30.06 -18.57 54.95
C ILE A 21 -31.34 -18.56 54.11
N LYS A 22 -32.52 -18.92 54.65
CA LYS A 22 -33.79 -19.03 53.89
C LYS A 22 -34.16 -17.77 53.10
N GLY A 23 -33.76 -16.59 53.57
CA GLY A 23 -33.98 -15.31 52.88
C GLY A 23 -33.12 -15.10 51.62
N LEU A 24 -32.12 -15.95 51.39
CA LEU A 24 -31.22 -15.91 50.24
C LEU A 24 -31.69 -16.79 49.07
N GLY A 25 -32.89 -17.40 49.18
CA GLY A 25 -33.38 -18.37 48.21
C GLY A 25 -32.56 -19.67 48.20
N ALA A 26 -31.83 -19.97 49.27
CA ALA A 26 -31.13 -21.24 49.42
C ALA A 26 -32.10 -22.39 49.71
N PHE A 27 -31.82 -23.56 49.16
CA PHE A 27 -32.66 -24.75 49.33
C PHE A 27 -31.80 -26.02 49.45
N PRO A 28 -32.27 -27.06 50.17
CA PRO A 28 -31.59 -28.35 50.24
C PRO A 28 -31.36 -28.94 48.85
N PHE A 29 -30.17 -29.49 48.62
CA PHE A 29 -29.83 -30.19 47.39
C PHE A 29 -29.06 -31.49 47.69
N PHE A 30 -28.59 -32.21 46.66
CA PHE A 30 -27.82 -33.46 46.81
C PHE A 30 -28.34 -34.43 47.90
N GLY A 31 -27.49 -34.84 48.84
CA GLY A 31 -27.79 -35.87 49.83
C GLY A 31 -28.89 -35.42 50.78
N THR A 32 -28.88 -34.14 51.15
CA THR A 32 -29.93 -33.56 52.00
C THR A 32 -31.29 -33.55 51.31
N LEU A 33 -31.37 -33.16 50.04
CA LEU A 33 -32.62 -33.23 49.28
C LEU A 33 -33.11 -34.67 49.11
N LEU A 34 -32.18 -35.60 48.85
CA LEU A 34 -32.50 -37.03 48.74
C LEU A 34 -33.09 -37.56 50.05
N GLY A 35 -32.49 -37.23 51.19
CA GLY A 35 -33.00 -37.59 52.51
C GLY A 35 -34.42 -37.05 52.73
N LEU A 36 -34.61 -35.73 52.60
CA LEU A 36 -35.90 -35.09 52.83
C LEU A 36 -37.00 -35.63 51.91
N THR A 37 -36.66 -35.90 50.64
CA THR A 37 -37.63 -36.38 49.64
C THR A 37 -37.93 -37.87 49.78
N ARG A 38 -36.93 -38.70 50.11
CA ARG A 38 -37.06 -40.17 50.17
C ARG A 38 -37.48 -40.67 51.54
N GLU A 39 -36.79 -40.21 52.58
CA GLU A 39 -36.89 -40.74 53.95
C GLU A 39 -37.72 -39.81 54.86
N GLY A 40 -38.01 -38.58 54.41
CA GLY A 40 -38.64 -37.55 55.23
C GLY A 40 -37.68 -36.90 56.24
N ASP A 41 -36.37 -37.19 56.12
CA ASP A 41 -35.33 -36.82 57.09
C ASP A 41 -33.94 -36.83 56.47
N ILE A 42 -32.93 -36.29 57.16
CA ILE A 42 -31.53 -36.44 56.74
C ILE A 42 -31.16 -37.91 56.67
N LEU A 43 -30.29 -38.29 55.72
CA LEU A 43 -29.86 -39.68 55.60
C LEU A 43 -29.16 -40.16 56.89
N ILE A 44 -29.39 -41.42 57.24
CA ILE A 44 -28.73 -42.02 58.40
C ILE A 44 -27.23 -42.14 58.09
N HIS A 45 -26.39 -41.63 59.00
CA HIS A 45 -24.93 -41.55 58.88
C HIS A 45 -24.37 -40.49 57.93
N ASP A 46 -25.20 -39.59 57.38
CA ASP A 46 -24.72 -38.37 56.72
C ASP A 46 -24.05 -37.45 57.73
N ASP A 47 -22.86 -36.93 57.41
CA ASP A 47 -22.10 -36.01 58.26
C ASP A 47 -22.20 -34.54 57.83
N ASP A 48 -22.78 -34.29 56.66
CA ASP A 48 -22.94 -32.99 56.03
C ASP A 48 -24.41 -32.61 55.78
N VAL A 49 -24.61 -31.34 55.46
CA VAL A 49 -25.88 -30.79 54.94
C VAL A 49 -25.58 -30.00 53.69
N ASP A 50 -26.24 -30.33 52.59
CA ASP A 50 -26.04 -29.73 51.28
C ASP A 50 -27.08 -28.66 50.97
N PHE A 51 -26.61 -27.47 50.59
CA PHE A 51 -27.46 -26.40 50.07
C PHE A 51 -27.03 -25.95 48.67
N TYR A 52 -28.01 -25.75 47.80
CA TYR A 52 -27.84 -24.94 46.60
C TYR A 52 -28.20 -23.49 46.90
N VAL A 53 -27.37 -22.56 46.44
CA VAL A 53 -27.61 -21.12 46.58
C VAL A 53 -26.88 -20.36 45.48
N ASN A 54 -27.46 -19.25 45.01
CA ASN A 54 -26.84 -18.45 43.98
C ASN A 54 -25.50 -17.88 44.48
N MET A 55 -24.46 -17.97 43.65
CA MET A 55 -23.09 -17.58 44.00
C MET A 55 -22.95 -16.12 44.47
N VAL A 56 -23.87 -15.24 44.05
CA VAL A 56 -23.89 -13.82 44.49
C VAL A 56 -24.01 -13.68 46.01
N HIS A 57 -24.52 -14.70 46.70
CA HIS A 57 -24.70 -14.69 48.15
C HIS A 57 -23.51 -15.23 48.94
N ARG A 58 -22.42 -15.68 48.29
CA ARG A 58 -21.25 -16.29 48.95
C ARG A 58 -20.73 -15.50 50.15
N ALA A 59 -20.46 -14.20 49.98
CA ALA A 59 -19.94 -13.36 51.07
C ALA A 59 -20.92 -13.22 52.24
N THR A 60 -22.23 -13.22 51.96
CA THR A 60 -23.27 -13.16 52.98
C THR A 60 -23.32 -14.47 53.78
N ILE A 61 -23.22 -15.61 53.09
CA ILE A 61 -23.19 -16.93 53.73
C ILE A 61 -22.01 -17.05 54.68
N ILE A 62 -20.80 -16.67 54.26
CA ILE A 62 -19.60 -16.70 55.12
C ILE A 62 -19.83 -15.95 56.43
N ARG A 63 -20.40 -14.74 56.34
CA ARG A 63 -20.72 -13.93 57.53
C ARG A 63 -21.75 -14.62 58.42
N LEU A 64 -22.82 -15.17 57.84
CA LEU A 64 -23.87 -15.85 58.59
C LEU A 64 -23.33 -17.12 59.29
N MET A 65 -22.52 -17.92 58.60
CA MET A 65 -21.96 -19.15 59.16
C MET A 65 -20.99 -18.84 60.29
N ARG A 66 -20.12 -17.82 60.16
CA ARG A 66 -19.26 -17.36 61.27
C ARG A 66 -20.08 -16.91 62.48
N ASN A 67 -21.19 -16.20 62.27
CA ASN A 67 -22.08 -15.78 63.35
C ASN A 67 -22.78 -16.96 64.07
N LEU A 68 -23.02 -18.06 63.35
CA LEU A 68 -23.55 -19.31 63.90
C LEU A 68 -22.47 -20.19 64.56
N GLY A 69 -21.22 -19.72 64.63
CA GLY A 69 -20.10 -20.45 65.25
C GLY A 69 -19.43 -21.48 64.36
N PHE A 70 -19.64 -21.44 63.04
CA PHE A 70 -18.90 -22.29 62.11
C PHE A 70 -17.53 -21.71 61.79
N THR A 71 -16.55 -22.60 61.60
CA THR A 71 -15.24 -22.29 61.05
C THR A 71 -15.25 -22.45 59.54
N LEU A 72 -14.75 -21.43 58.84
CA LEU A 72 -14.49 -21.45 57.39
C LEU A 72 -13.14 -20.80 57.11
N ASP A 73 -12.22 -21.57 56.53
CA ASP A 73 -10.97 -21.06 55.98
C ASP A 73 -11.12 -20.89 54.47
N GLU A 74 -11.08 -19.65 53.99
CA GLU A 74 -11.25 -19.31 52.57
C GLU A 74 -9.94 -19.46 51.76
N GLY A 75 -8.80 -19.66 52.42
CA GLY A 75 -7.50 -19.78 51.76
C GLY A 75 -7.15 -21.22 51.36
N THR A 76 -7.92 -22.20 51.84
CA THR A 76 -7.61 -23.62 51.67
C THR A 76 -8.66 -24.35 50.83
N TYR A 77 -8.27 -25.51 50.30
CA TYR A 77 -9.20 -26.42 49.64
C TYR A 77 -10.23 -26.93 50.65
N PRO A 78 -11.54 -26.98 50.33
CA PRO A 78 -12.16 -26.66 49.03
C PRO A 78 -12.61 -25.18 48.87
N ASN A 79 -12.59 -24.41 49.95
CA ASN A 79 -13.19 -23.07 50.05
C ASN A 79 -12.51 -21.94 49.26
N HIS A 80 -11.27 -22.14 48.81
CA HIS A 80 -10.55 -21.17 47.97
C HIS A 80 -11.23 -20.89 46.62
N THR A 81 -12.19 -21.71 46.21
CA THR A 81 -12.94 -21.49 44.96
C THR A 81 -14.19 -20.63 45.20
N PRO A 82 -14.68 -19.89 44.19
CA PRO A 82 -15.91 -19.12 44.31
C PRO A 82 -17.17 -19.99 44.19
N TYR A 83 -17.04 -21.25 43.77
CA TYR A 83 -18.16 -22.13 43.40
C TYR A 83 -18.60 -23.08 44.51
N PHE A 84 -17.85 -23.12 45.60
CA PHE A 84 -18.15 -23.99 46.72
C PHE A 84 -17.70 -23.36 48.04
N LEU A 85 -18.41 -23.69 49.11
CA LEU A 85 -18.06 -23.29 50.45
C LEU A 85 -18.52 -24.37 51.44
N GLN A 86 -17.57 -24.93 52.18
CA GLN A 86 -17.79 -25.86 53.28
C GLN A 86 -17.58 -25.14 54.61
N ALA A 87 -18.61 -25.16 55.44
CA ALA A 87 -18.57 -24.70 56.82
C ALA A 87 -18.47 -25.89 57.77
N GLN A 88 -17.56 -25.83 58.74
CA GLN A 88 -17.40 -26.90 59.72
C GLN A 88 -17.72 -26.41 61.13
N ARG A 89 -18.31 -27.27 61.95
CA ARG A 89 -18.35 -27.11 63.41
C ARG A 89 -18.29 -28.45 64.12
N GLU A 90 -18.07 -28.43 65.42
CA GLU A 90 -18.11 -29.62 66.27
C GLU A 90 -19.38 -29.63 67.13
N ILE A 91 -20.09 -30.76 67.14
CA ILE A 91 -21.26 -31.00 67.99
C ILE A 91 -21.01 -32.27 68.78
N ARG A 92 -20.97 -32.16 70.12
CA ARG A 92 -20.79 -33.29 71.06
C ARG A 92 -19.56 -34.18 70.72
N GLY A 93 -18.45 -33.59 70.28
CA GLY A 93 -17.23 -34.33 69.93
C GLY A 93 -17.19 -34.89 68.50
N ALA A 94 -18.24 -34.70 67.71
CA ALA A 94 -18.30 -35.09 66.30
C ALA A 94 -18.22 -33.85 65.40
N SER A 95 -17.38 -33.91 64.36
CA SER A 95 -17.38 -32.89 63.31
C SER A 95 -18.61 -33.05 62.41
N THR A 96 -19.20 -31.94 62.01
CA THR A 96 -20.27 -31.89 61.01
C THR A 96 -20.01 -30.74 60.05
N TYR A 97 -20.49 -30.90 58.83
CA TYR A 97 -20.21 -30.00 57.72
C TYR A 97 -21.51 -29.43 57.14
N VAL A 98 -21.37 -28.30 56.46
CA VAL A 98 -22.43 -27.71 55.65
C VAL A 98 -21.81 -27.25 54.36
N ASP A 99 -22.27 -27.86 53.27
CA ASP A 99 -21.73 -27.70 51.94
C ASP A 99 -22.66 -26.81 51.13
N PHE A 100 -22.15 -25.65 50.73
CA PHE A 100 -22.85 -24.70 49.87
C PHE A 100 -22.30 -24.82 48.46
N TYR A 101 -23.13 -25.31 47.55
CA TYR A 101 -22.85 -25.34 46.12
C TYR A 101 -23.39 -24.05 45.50
N LEU A 102 -22.45 -23.23 45.02
CA LEU A 102 -22.69 -21.85 44.61
C LEU A 102 -22.89 -21.81 43.10
N TYR A 103 -24.15 -21.87 42.68
CA TYR A 103 -24.50 -21.93 41.25
C TYR A 103 -24.49 -20.56 40.59
N GLU A 104 -24.22 -20.56 39.29
CA GLU A 104 -24.42 -19.44 38.37
C GLU A 104 -25.81 -19.49 37.77
N ASP A 105 -26.41 -18.31 37.60
CA ASP A 105 -27.70 -18.14 36.94
C ASP A 105 -27.63 -16.97 35.96
N ASN A 106 -28.18 -17.18 34.76
CA ASN A 106 -28.36 -16.18 33.72
C ASN A 106 -29.80 -16.27 33.21
N VAL A 107 -30.45 -15.12 33.02
CA VAL A 107 -31.84 -15.02 32.56
C VAL A 107 -32.08 -15.70 31.19
N GLU A 108 -31.06 -15.75 30.33
CA GLU A 108 -31.15 -16.35 29.00
C GLU A 108 -31.06 -17.89 29.04
N TRP A 109 -30.50 -18.46 30.11
CA TRP A 109 -30.35 -19.89 30.24
C TRP A 109 -31.61 -20.55 30.80
N GLN A 110 -31.98 -21.69 30.22
CA GLN A 110 -33.06 -22.55 30.74
C GLN A 110 -32.59 -23.43 31.91
N PHE A 111 -31.34 -23.31 32.34
CA PHE A 111 -30.71 -24.07 33.41
C PHE A 111 -29.90 -23.15 34.34
N ILE A 112 -29.59 -23.63 35.54
CA ILE A 112 -28.51 -23.08 36.36
C ILE A 112 -27.24 -23.91 36.17
N LEU A 113 -26.08 -23.27 36.31
CA LEU A 113 -24.78 -23.89 36.10
C LEU A 113 -24.07 -24.10 37.44
N ASP A 114 -23.75 -25.35 37.77
CA ASP A 114 -22.94 -25.70 38.94
C ASP A 114 -21.61 -26.30 38.50
N ARG A 115 -20.53 -25.57 38.81
CA ARG A 115 -19.18 -25.94 38.42
C ARG A 115 -18.53 -26.93 39.38
N TRP A 116 -18.95 -27.00 40.64
CA TRP A 116 -18.25 -27.80 41.65
C TRP A 116 -18.78 -29.24 41.70
N ASN A 117 -20.08 -29.42 41.97
CA ASN A 117 -20.79 -30.70 42.04
C ASN A 117 -20.03 -31.90 42.68
N PHE A 118 -20.46 -33.13 42.37
CA PHE A 118 -19.88 -34.38 42.91
C PHE A 118 -18.40 -34.59 42.58
N LEU A 119 -17.92 -34.00 41.49
CA LEU A 119 -16.56 -34.21 40.99
C LEU A 119 -15.55 -33.25 41.62
N GLY A 120 -16.00 -32.17 42.26
CA GLY A 120 -15.15 -31.18 42.93
C GLY A 120 -14.16 -30.49 42.00
N ASN A 121 -14.47 -30.41 40.69
CA ASN A 121 -13.57 -29.90 39.67
C ASN A 121 -14.19 -28.72 38.89
N PRO A 122 -14.03 -27.48 39.38
CA PRO A 122 -14.64 -26.32 38.75
C PRO A 122 -13.98 -25.91 37.43
N HIS A 123 -12.81 -26.46 37.09
CA HIS A 123 -12.03 -26.00 35.93
C HIS A 123 -12.37 -26.74 34.62
N THR A 124 -13.04 -27.89 34.72
CA THR A 124 -13.36 -28.71 33.55
C THR A 124 -14.81 -28.50 33.13
N GLU A 125 -15.04 -27.74 32.07
CA GLU A 125 -16.41 -27.36 31.64
C GLU A 125 -17.35 -28.55 31.39
N LYS A 126 -16.85 -29.63 30.78
CA LYS A 126 -17.63 -30.87 30.56
C LYS A 126 -18.03 -31.58 31.86
N GLU A 127 -17.39 -31.22 32.97
CA GLU A 127 -17.67 -31.72 34.31
C GLU A 127 -18.55 -30.74 35.12
N HIS A 128 -19.15 -29.74 34.47
CA HIS A 128 -20.16 -28.88 35.10
C HIS A 128 -21.54 -29.51 34.98
N LEU A 129 -22.39 -29.29 35.99
CA LEU A 129 -23.79 -29.67 35.97
C LEU A 129 -24.63 -28.54 35.38
N ARG A 130 -25.60 -28.91 34.53
CA ARG A 130 -26.65 -28.00 34.06
C ARG A 130 -27.99 -28.52 34.56
N VAL A 131 -28.52 -27.85 35.59
CA VAL A 131 -29.79 -28.26 36.21
C VAL A 131 -30.91 -27.41 35.64
N ASP A 132 -31.89 -28.05 35.01
CA ASP A 132 -33.01 -27.37 34.35
C ASP A 132 -33.83 -26.54 35.35
N LYS A 133 -34.11 -25.27 35.00
CA LYS A 133 -34.86 -24.37 35.87
C LYS A 133 -36.29 -24.84 36.11
N SER A 134 -36.89 -25.59 35.18
CA SER A 134 -38.27 -26.09 35.27
C SER A 134 -38.47 -27.22 36.29
N ILE A 135 -37.39 -27.80 36.82
CA ILE A 135 -37.44 -28.74 37.95
C ILE A 135 -37.08 -28.05 39.28
N LEU A 136 -36.41 -26.89 39.23
CA LEU A 136 -35.97 -26.13 40.39
C LEU A 136 -36.95 -25.04 40.82
N PHE A 137 -37.45 -24.25 39.87
CA PHE A 137 -38.16 -23.01 40.15
C PHE A 137 -39.61 -23.02 39.61
N PRO A 138 -40.54 -22.28 40.25
CA PRO A 138 -40.37 -21.59 41.54
C PRO A 138 -40.19 -22.60 42.69
N LEU A 139 -39.44 -22.22 43.72
CA LEU A 139 -39.29 -23.07 44.91
C LEU A 139 -40.66 -23.26 45.58
N VAL A 140 -40.87 -24.44 46.16
CA VAL A 140 -42.09 -24.81 46.86
C VAL A 140 -41.81 -25.02 48.35
N THR A 141 -42.76 -24.65 49.19
CA THR A 141 -42.65 -24.83 50.63
C THR A 141 -43.15 -26.22 51.03
N SER A 142 -42.35 -26.93 51.82
CA SER A 142 -42.70 -28.19 52.45
C SER A 142 -42.40 -28.13 53.95
N VAL A 143 -43.29 -28.70 54.77
CA VAL A 143 -43.13 -28.71 56.23
C VAL A 143 -42.30 -29.91 56.66
N PHE A 144 -41.12 -29.67 57.21
CA PHE A 144 -40.29 -30.69 57.85
C PHE A 144 -39.99 -30.28 59.28
N PHE A 145 -40.22 -31.20 60.23
CA PHE A 145 -39.95 -30.96 61.66
C PHE A 145 -40.62 -29.68 62.22
N GLY A 146 -41.79 -29.32 61.68
CA GLY A 146 -42.51 -28.10 62.07
C GLY A 146 -41.94 -26.79 61.48
N VAL A 147 -41.02 -26.87 60.52
CA VAL A 147 -40.40 -25.71 59.85
C VAL A 147 -40.74 -25.74 58.35
N ASP A 148 -41.10 -24.57 57.82
CA ASP A 148 -41.31 -24.36 56.38
C ASP A 148 -39.97 -24.30 55.63
N ILE A 149 -39.63 -25.38 54.93
CA ILE A 149 -38.42 -25.51 54.12
C ILE A 149 -38.74 -25.33 52.64
N LEU A 150 -38.00 -24.46 51.96
CA LEU A 150 -38.05 -24.27 50.52
C LEU A 150 -37.32 -25.43 49.84
N LEU A 151 -38.02 -26.14 48.96
CA LEU A 151 -37.51 -27.19 48.11
C LEU A 151 -37.59 -26.78 46.63
N PRO A 152 -36.85 -27.45 45.74
CA PRO A 152 -37.07 -27.38 44.29
C PRO A 152 -38.54 -27.60 43.91
N ALA A 153 -39.00 -26.98 42.81
CA ALA A 153 -40.35 -27.12 42.26
C ALA A 153 -40.80 -28.59 42.09
N LYS A 154 -39.86 -29.47 41.75
CA LYS A 154 -40.10 -30.92 41.56
C LYS A 154 -38.99 -31.73 42.26
N PRO A 155 -39.05 -31.92 43.59
CA PRO A 155 -38.00 -32.60 44.37
C PRO A 155 -37.67 -34.00 43.84
N ASP A 156 -38.70 -34.79 43.54
CA ASP A 156 -38.56 -36.13 42.94
C ASP A 156 -37.79 -36.13 41.61
N LYS A 157 -37.99 -35.09 40.79
CA LYS A 157 -37.30 -34.96 39.49
C LYS A 157 -35.86 -34.49 39.67
N CYS A 158 -35.57 -33.69 40.68
CA CYS A 158 -34.20 -33.38 41.07
C CYS A 158 -33.47 -34.62 41.58
N CYS A 159 -34.10 -35.43 42.44
CA CYS A 159 -33.50 -36.70 42.88
C CYS A 159 -33.28 -37.67 41.70
N GLN A 160 -34.25 -37.79 40.78
CA GLN A 160 -34.10 -38.57 39.56
C GLN A 160 -32.95 -38.06 38.68
N PHE A 161 -32.82 -36.74 38.53
CA PHE A 161 -31.72 -36.12 37.78
C PHE A 161 -30.36 -36.46 38.39
N LEU A 162 -30.23 -36.37 39.72
CA LEU A 162 -28.96 -36.56 40.44
C LEU A 162 -28.55 -38.03 40.57
N TYR A 163 -29.51 -38.92 40.76
CA TYR A 163 -29.27 -40.30 41.21
C TYR A 163 -29.83 -41.38 40.27
N GLY A 164 -30.46 -40.99 39.15
CA GLY A 164 -31.04 -41.90 38.17
C GLY A 164 -32.47 -42.35 38.51
N ASP A 165 -33.04 -43.20 37.66
CA ASP A 165 -34.45 -43.64 37.77
C ASP A 165 -34.76 -44.44 39.03
N ASP A 166 -33.76 -45.15 39.55
CA ASP A 166 -33.82 -45.99 40.75
C ASP A 166 -33.35 -45.27 42.01
N TRP A 167 -33.38 -43.93 42.05
CA TRP A 167 -32.97 -43.12 43.21
C TRP A 167 -33.70 -43.45 44.52
N ARG A 168 -34.88 -44.08 44.44
CA ARG A 168 -35.63 -44.57 45.61
C ARG A 168 -34.99 -45.79 46.26
N GLU A 169 -34.12 -46.50 45.55
CA GLU A 169 -33.34 -47.61 46.10
C GLU A 169 -32.11 -47.08 46.83
N ARG A 170 -31.79 -47.66 47.99
CA ARG A 170 -30.57 -47.31 48.73
C ARG A 170 -29.36 -47.92 48.03
N LYS A 171 -28.47 -47.06 47.54
CA LYS A 171 -27.17 -47.41 46.98
C LYS A 171 -26.05 -46.81 47.82
N SER A 172 -25.00 -47.57 48.08
CA SER A 172 -23.84 -47.10 48.86
C SER A 172 -22.67 -46.75 47.96
N LYS A 173 -22.27 -45.47 48.00
CA LYS A 173 -21.02 -45.00 47.37
C LYS A 173 -19.79 -45.62 48.04
N GLU A 174 -19.81 -45.80 49.36
CA GLU A 174 -18.71 -46.36 50.15
C GLU A 174 -18.43 -47.83 49.82
N LYS A 175 -19.46 -48.60 49.45
CA LYS A 175 -19.32 -49.98 48.99
C LYS A 175 -18.88 -50.10 47.53
N GLY A 176 -18.65 -48.98 46.83
CA GLY A 176 -18.22 -48.95 45.44
C GLY A 176 -19.28 -49.41 44.44
N GLU A 177 -20.57 -49.36 44.81
CA GLU A 177 -21.67 -49.89 43.99
C GLU A 177 -21.88 -49.09 42.69
N TYR A 178 -21.46 -47.82 42.67
CA TYR A 178 -21.53 -46.96 41.50
C TYR A 178 -20.45 -45.87 41.51
N LYS A 179 -20.15 -45.35 40.32
CA LYS A 179 -19.37 -44.14 40.06
C LYS A 179 -20.26 -43.14 39.34
N ILE A 180 -20.17 -41.87 39.72
CA ILE A 180 -20.82 -40.79 38.97
C ILE A 180 -19.87 -40.31 37.89
N VAL A 181 -20.37 -40.27 36.65
CA VAL A 181 -19.70 -39.61 35.51
C VAL A 181 -20.67 -38.58 34.94
N LEU A 182 -20.14 -37.50 34.35
CA LEU A 182 -20.97 -36.53 33.65
C LEU A 182 -20.98 -36.81 32.15
N TYR A 183 -22.17 -36.88 31.59
CA TYR A 183 -22.41 -36.97 30.16
C TYR A 183 -23.41 -35.90 29.75
N ASN A 184 -23.02 -35.04 28.80
CA ASN A 184 -23.83 -33.88 28.39
C ASN A 184 -24.33 -33.05 29.58
N TYR A 185 -23.47 -32.80 30.58
CA TYR A 185 -23.77 -32.00 31.77
C TYR A 185 -24.83 -32.60 32.73
N ILE A 186 -25.16 -33.88 32.56
CA ILE A 186 -26.10 -34.65 33.38
C ILE A 186 -25.32 -35.74 34.12
N PRO A 187 -25.58 -35.99 35.42
CA PRO A 187 -24.92 -37.06 36.14
C PRO A 187 -25.50 -38.42 35.79
N VAL A 188 -24.61 -39.37 35.52
CA VAL A 188 -24.95 -40.75 35.19
C VAL A 188 -24.24 -41.66 36.18
N LEU A 189 -25.02 -42.49 36.87
CA LEU A 189 -24.48 -43.52 37.75
C LEU A 189 -24.10 -44.73 36.91
N THR A 190 -22.81 -45.06 36.87
CA THR A 190 -22.30 -46.25 36.16
C THR A 190 -21.67 -47.22 37.15
N LYS A 191 -21.68 -48.51 36.82
CA LYS A 191 -20.80 -49.47 37.51
C LYS A 191 -19.35 -49.16 37.11
N PRO A 192 -18.37 -49.29 38.02
CA PRO A 192 -16.97 -49.02 37.73
C PRO A 192 -16.46 -49.70 36.44
N ASP A 193 -16.92 -50.92 36.16
CA ASP A 193 -16.52 -51.73 34.99
C ASP A 193 -17.56 -51.76 33.85
N SER A 194 -18.48 -50.79 33.79
CA SER A 194 -19.50 -50.75 32.75
C SER A 194 -18.91 -50.44 31.36
N PRO A 195 -19.40 -51.08 30.26
CA PRO A 195 -19.03 -50.73 28.89
C PRO A 195 -19.22 -49.23 28.58
N ILE A 196 -20.17 -48.56 29.25
CA ILE A 196 -20.39 -47.12 29.13
C ILE A 196 -19.16 -46.32 29.58
N THR A 197 -18.46 -46.76 30.62
CA THR A 197 -17.25 -46.09 31.10
C THR A 197 -16.12 -46.18 30.08
N SER A 198 -15.99 -47.32 29.37
CA SER A 198 -15.05 -47.47 28.26
C SER A 198 -15.45 -46.62 27.05
N LEU A 199 -16.73 -46.65 26.67
CA LEU A 199 -17.26 -45.89 25.54
C LEU A 199 -17.12 -44.37 25.74
N LEU A 200 -17.31 -43.87 26.97
CA LEU A 200 -17.10 -42.46 27.29
C LEU A 200 -15.62 -42.06 27.16
N ALA A 201 -14.68 -42.94 27.52
CA ALA A 201 -13.25 -42.72 27.33
C ALA A 201 -12.83 -42.75 25.85
N ASP A 202 -13.41 -43.67 25.07
CA ASP A 202 -13.19 -43.78 23.63
C ASP A 202 -13.75 -42.55 22.89
N ASN A 203 -14.93 -42.08 23.28
CA ASN A 203 -15.55 -40.90 22.68
C ASN A 203 -14.73 -39.62 22.98
N ALA A 204 -14.21 -39.47 24.20
CA ALA A 204 -13.29 -38.38 24.54
C ALA A 204 -11.99 -38.42 23.70
N THR A 205 -11.54 -39.62 23.31
CA THR A 205 -10.38 -39.79 22.43
C THR A 205 -10.68 -39.41 20.98
N LEU A 206 -11.87 -39.76 20.48
CA LEU A 206 -12.35 -39.36 19.16
C LEU A 206 -12.57 -37.85 19.06
N GLU A 207 -13.12 -37.21 20.09
CA GLU A 207 -13.27 -35.76 20.15
C GLU A 207 -11.93 -35.02 20.10
N ARG A 208 -10.90 -35.54 20.79
CA ARG A 208 -9.53 -34.98 20.68
C ARG A 208 -9.00 -35.06 19.25
N LYS A 209 -9.21 -36.19 18.56
CA LYS A 209 -8.81 -36.35 17.15
C LYS A 209 -9.57 -35.38 16.25
N ASN A 210 -10.89 -35.24 16.43
CA ASN A 210 -11.71 -34.28 15.68
C ASN A 210 -11.28 -32.84 15.91
N LYS A 211 -10.93 -32.45 17.14
CA LYS A 211 -10.44 -31.09 17.43
C LYS A 211 -9.09 -30.81 16.77
N THR A 212 -8.20 -31.80 16.72
CA THR A 212 -6.93 -31.70 15.99
C THR A 212 -7.16 -31.54 14.49
N LEU A 213 -8.03 -32.37 13.90
CA LEU A 213 -8.38 -32.28 12.47
C LEU A 213 -9.05 -30.94 12.12
N SER A 214 -9.94 -30.44 12.99
CA SER A 214 -10.58 -29.13 12.83
C SER A 214 -9.55 -28.00 12.76
N ARG A 215 -8.58 -27.98 13.70
CA ARG A 215 -7.47 -27.02 13.70
C ARG A 215 -6.58 -27.13 12.46
N GLU A 216 -6.44 -28.33 11.93
CA GLU A 216 -5.67 -28.56 10.71
C GLU A 216 -6.42 -28.06 9.46
N CYS A 217 -7.74 -28.25 9.39
CA CYS A 217 -8.59 -27.65 8.37
C CYS A 217 -8.57 -26.11 8.42
N ASP A 218 -8.61 -25.52 9.62
CA ASP A 218 -8.50 -24.06 9.79
C ASP A 218 -7.16 -23.54 9.27
N ARG A 219 -6.05 -24.22 9.61
CA ARG A 219 -4.70 -23.87 9.12
C ARG A 219 -4.59 -23.96 7.60
N LEU A 220 -5.13 -25.03 7.00
CA LEU A 220 -5.14 -25.20 5.54
C LEU A 220 -6.01 -24.15 4.85
N SER A 221 -7.13 -23.75 5.46
CA SER A 221 -7.99 -22.68 4.94
C SER A 221 -7.29 -21.33 4.92
N VAL A 222 -6.58 -20.98 6.00
CA VAL A 222 -5.74 -19.77 6.05
C VAL A 222 -4.63 -19.81 4.99
N GLY A 223 -3.98 -20.96 4.81
CA GLY A 223 -2.95 -21.15 3.78
C GLY A 223 -3.50 -20.99 2.35
N ARG A 224 -4.69 -21.53 2.07
CA ARG A 224 -5.39 -21.35 0.79
C ARG A 224 -5.72 -19.87 0.53
N ASP A 225 -6.26 -19.18 1.52
CA ASP A 225 -6.66 -17.77 1.37
C ASP A 225 -5.43 -16.86 1.15
N HIS A 226 -4.29 -17.20 1.78
CA HIS A 226 -3.02 -16.53 1.51
C HIS A 226 -2.55 -16.73 0.06
N LEU A 227 -2.55 -17.96 -0.45
CA LEU A 227 -2.16 -18.26 -1.83
C LEU A 227 -3.08 -17.59 -2.86
N LEU A 228 -4.39 -17.52 -2.59
CA LEU A 228 -5.36 -16.79 -3.42
C LEU A 228 -5.03 -15.29 -3.49
N ASN A 229 -4.64 -14.70 -2.37
CA ASN A 229 -4.25 -13.30 -2.35
C ASN A 229 -2.92 -13.06 -3.11
N GLU A 230 -1.95 -13.96 -2.98
CA GLU A 230 -0.70 -13.89 -3.75
C GLU A 230 -0.94 -14.02 -5.27
N THR A 231 -1.86 -14.90 -5.68
CA THR A 231 -2.23 -15.05 -7.10
C THR A 231 -2.93 -13.80 -7.62
N PHE A 232 -3.86 -13.22 -6.86
CA PHE A 232 -4.50 -11.95 -7.24
C PHE A 232 -3.49 -10.80 -7.43
N VAL A 233 -2.53 -10.67 -6.52
CA VAL A 233 -1.45 -9.67 -6.65
C VAL A 233 -0.55 -9.94 -7.85
N ALA A 234 -0.30 -11.21 -8.19
CA ALA A 234 0.47 -11.57 -9.38
C ALA A 234 -0.28 -11.25 -10.67
N GLU A 235 -1.59 -11.49 -10.72
CA GLU A 235 -2.45 -11.16 -11.87
C GLU A 235 -2.49 -9.65 -12.13
N ASP A 236 -2.59 -8.83 -11.08
CA ASP A 236 -2.54 -7.36 -11.17
C ASP A 236 -1.21 -6.88 -11.76
N LYS A 237 -0.08 -7.42 -11.28
CA LYS A 237 1.25 -7.12 -11.83
C LYS A 237 1.40 -7.53 -13.30
N ILE A 238 0.82 -8.67 -13.70
CA ILE A 238 0.84 -9.12 -15.10
C ILE A 238 0.03 -8.15 -15.97
N SER A 239 -1.12 -7.67 -15.48
CA SER A 239 -1.93 -6.66 -16.17
C SER A 239 -1.15 -5.37 -16.39
N ASP A 240 -0.51 -4.84 -15.34
CA ASP A 240 0.34 -3.66 -15.40
C ASP A 240 1.51 -3.79 -16.39
N LEU A 241 2.17 -4.96 -16.39
CA LEU A 241 3.24 -5.25 -17.34
C LEU A 241 2.70 -5.35 -18.77
N GLY A 242 1.50 -5.91 -18.97
CA GLY A 242 0.81 -5.93 -20.25
C GLY A 242 0.58 -4.52 -20.80
N ALA A 243 0.05 -3.62 -19.98
CA ALA A 243 -0.17 -2.21 -20.37
C ALA A 243 1.15 -1.50 -20.73
N LYS A 244 2.22 -1.71 -19.96
CA LYS A 244 3.56 -1.15 -20.28
C LYS A 244 4.14 -1.69 -21.58
N CYS A 245 3.95 -2.98 -21.86
CA CYS A 245 4.37 -3.58 -23.12
C CYS A 245 3.63 -2.96 -24.32
N GLU A 246 2.34 -2.72 -24.18
CA GLU A 246 1.53 -2.05 -25.22
C GLU A 246 1.97 -0.60 -25.44
N GLU A 247 2.23 0.15 -24.37
CA GLU A 247 2.78 1.51 -24.46
C GLU A 247 4.13 1.54 -25.19
N LEU A 248 5.05 0.63 -24.84
CA LEU A 248 6.35 0.51 -25.49
C LEU A 248 6.22 0.10 -26.96
N HIS A 249 5.27 -0.79 -27.27
CA HIS A 249 4.99 -1.19 -28.65
C HIS A 249 4.53 0.00 -29.50
N ASN A 250 3.62 0.82 -28.98
CA ASN A 250 3.14 2.03 -29.64
C ASN A 250 4.28 3.05 -29.85
N LYS A 251 5.13 3.28 -28.84
CA LYS A 251 6.31 4.14 -28.98
C LYS A 251 7.29 3.62 -30.03
N LEU A 252 7.52 2.31 -30.08
CA LEU A 252 8.39 1.71 -31.09
C LEU A 252 7.83 1.90 -32.49
N ALA A 253 6.52 1.72 -32.68
CA ALA A 253 5.85 1.97 -33.96
C ALA A 253 6.03 3.44 -34.41
N GLU A 254 5.91 4.40 -33.50
CA GLU A 254 6.14 5.82 -33.79
C GLU A 254 7.60 6.07 -34.23
N VAL A 255 8.59 5.51 -33.52
CA VAL A 255 10.00 5.64 -33.90
C VAL A 255 10.30 5.03 -35.27
N VAL A 256 9.68 3.89 -35.60
CA VAL A 256 9.82 3.26 -36.92
C VAL A 256 9.31 4.19 -38.02
N ILE A 257 8.13 4.80 -37.84
CA ILE A 257 7.58 5.76 -38.79
C ILE A 257 8.51 6.98 -38.92
N GLN A 258 9.00 7.53 -37.81
CA GLN A 258 9.92 8.67 -37.83
C GLN A 258 11.22 8.34 -38.57
N LYS A 259 11.75 7.12 -38.41
CA LYS A 259 12.94 6.66 -39.12
C LYS A 259 12.72 6.61 -40.63
N GLU A 260 11.56 6.13 -41.09
CA GLU A 260 11.22 6.11 -42.52
C GLU A 260 11.11 7.51 -43.11
N VAL A 261 10.46 8.44 -42.39
CA VAL A 261 10.39 9.85 -42.80
C VAL A 261 11.78 10.49 -42.91
N LEU A 262 12.65 10.23 -41.92
CA LEU A 262 14.03 10.73 -41.94
C LEU A 262 14.85 10.13 -43.09
N ALA A 263 14.65 8.85 -43.42
CA ALA A 263 15.31 8.21 -44.56
C ALA A 263 14.90 8.90 -45.88
N GLN A 264 13.60 9.16 -46.07
CA GLN A 264 13.10 9.88 -47.25
C GLN A 264 13.66 11.31 -47.33
N ALA A 265 13.71 12.03 -46.21
CA ALA A 265 14.28 13.37 -46.16
C ALA A 265 15.79 13.36 -46.49
N ASN A 266 16.52 12.35 -46.01
CA ASN A 266 17.94 12.20 -46.32
C ASN A 266 18.16 11.94 -47.82
N ASP A 267 17.37 11.07 -48.44
CA ASP A 267 17.43 10.82 -49.89
C ASP A 267 17.15 12.10 -50.70
N GLN A 268 16.18 12.91 -50.28
CA GLN A 268 15.91 14.21 -50.90
C GLN A 268 17.09 15.17 -50.78
N LEU A 269 17.72 15.26 -49.61
CA LEU A 269 18.89 16.09 -49.37
C LEU A 269 20.10 15.64 -50.19
N THR A 270 20.34 14.33 -50.29
CA THR A 270 21.42 13.78 -51.14
C THR A 270 21.21 14.15 -52.60
N ASN A 271 19.98 14.00 -53.12
CA ASN A 271 19.65 14.39 -54.50
C ASN A 271 19.84 15.90 -54.72
N ALA A 272 19.41 16.74 -53.78
CA ALA A 272 19.59 18.19 -53.86
C ALA A 272 21.07 18.60 -53.84
N LEU A 273 21.89 17.93 -53.01
CA LEU A 273 23.33 18.15 -52.95
C LEU A 273 24.02 17.79 -54.27
N ASP A 274 23.65 16.66 -54.88
CA ASP A 274 24.17 16.26 -56.19
C ASP A 274 23.80 17.26 -57.29
N MET A 275 22.57 17.80 -57.27
CA MET A 275 22.16 18.85 -58.20
C MET A 275 22.97 20.14 -58.01
N ALA A 276 23.20 20.55 -56.76
CA ALA A 276 24.00 21.73 -56.44
C ALA A 276 25.46 21.56 -56.86
N HIS A 277 26.07 20.40 -56.61
CA HIS A 277 27.43 20.09 -57.08
C HIS A 277 27.54 20.19 -58.61
N ARG A 278 26.56 19.64 -59.35
CA ARG A 278 26.52 19.77 -60.82
C ARG A 278 26.44 21.24 -61.26
N GLN A 279 25.63 22.07 -60.60
CA GLN A 279 25.54 23.50 -60.91
C GLN A 279 26.85 24.25 -60.65
N VAL A 280 27.56 23.92 -59.57
CA VAL A 280 28.86 24.50 -59.24
C VAL A 280 29.90 24.12 -60.30
N GLU A 281 29.96 22.85 -60.70
CA GLU A 281 30.88 22.40 -61.76
C GLU A 281 30.60 23.10 -63.10
N VAL A 282 29.32 23.25 -63.48
CA VAL A 282 28.94 24.01 -64.69
C VAL A 282 29.36 25.48 -64.58
N SER A 283 29.15 26.11 -63.42
CA SER A 283 29.52 27.51 -63.18
C SER A 283 31.03 27.73 -63.19
N LYS A 284 31.80 26.78 -62.63
CA LYS A 284 33.26 26.79 -62.63
C LYS A 284 33.79 26.63 -64.05
N ALA A 285 33.29 25.68 -64.82
CA ALA A 285 33.66 25.51 -66.23
C ALA A 285 33.33 26.75 -67.06
N HIS A 286 32.21 27.41 -66.78
CA HIS A 286 31.86 28.69 -67.40
C HIS A 286 32.86 29.80 -67.01
N SER A 287 33.18 29.95 -65.73
CA SER A 287 34.15 30.93 -65.23
C SER A 287 35.55 30.70 -65.80
N ASP A 288 36.03 29.45 -65.85
CA ASP A 288 37.33 29.10 -66.43
C ASP A 288 37.38 29.45 -67.92
N ARG A 289 36.29 29.22 -68.66
CA ARG A 289 36.17 29.63 -70.06
C ARG A 289 36.21 31.15 -70.22
N VAL A 290 35.50 31.89 -69.37
CA VAL A 290 35.52 33.37 -69.37
C VAL A 290 36.93 33.89 -69.06
N MET A 291 37.57 33.35 -68.03
CA MET A 291 38.92 33.74 -67.61
C MET A 291 39.96 33.40 -68.69
N LYS A 292 39.86 32.23 -69.33
CA LYS A 292 40.70 31.86 -70.47
C LYS A 292 40.56 32.87 -71.62
N ASN A 293 39.32 33.21 -72.01
CA ASN A 293 39.09 34.20 -73.06
C ASN A 293 39.68 35.58 -72.71
N TYR A 294 39.59 35.99 -71.44
CA TYR A 294 40.15 37.25 -70.94
C TYR A 294 41.69 37.26 -70.94
N ILE A 295 42.33 36.15 -70.54
CA ILE A 295 43.78 36.00 -70.61
C ILE A 295 44.23 36.03 -72.07
N GLU A 296 43.57 35.28 -72.96
CA GLU A 296 43.88 35.26 -74.39
C GLU A 296 43.77 36.66 -75.03
N SER A 297 42.76 37.45 -74.68
CA SER A 297 42.66 38.84 -75.15
C SER A 297 43.78 39.73 -74.61
N THR A 298 44.11 39.60 -73.32
CA THR A 298 45.16 40.41 -72.66
C THR A 298 46.56 40.09 -73.20
N VAL A 299 46.86 38.81 -73.46
CA VAL A 299 48.14 38.40 -74.08
C VAL A 299 48.24 38.94 -75.51
N LYS A 300 47.14 38.92 -76.27
CA LYS A 300 47.07 39.50 -77.61
C LYS A 300 47.33 41.01 -77.58
N GLU A 301 46.79 41.73 -76.59
CA GLU A 301 47.09 43.15 -76.35
C GLU A 301 48.55 43.41 -75.98
N GLY A 302 49.15 42.57 -75.12
CA GLY A 302 50.57 42.67 -74.76
C GLY A 302 51.51 42.48 -75.96
N LEU A 303 51.18 41.53 -76.85
CA LEU A 303 51.93 41.31 -78.09
C LEU A 303 51.86 42.53 -79.03
N LEU A 304 50.68 43.16 -79.11
CA LEU A 304 50.45 44.40 -79.86
C LEU A 304 51.26 45.58 -79.28
N LEU A 305 51.38 45.69 -77.95
CA LEU A 305 52.24 46.69 -77.30
C LEU A 305 53.72 46.48 -77.58
N GLU A 306 54.17 45.23 -77.60
CA GLU A 306 55.56 44.91 -77.93
C GLU A 306 55.85 45.25 -79.40
N GLN A 307 54.92 44.94 -80.31
CA GLN A 307 55.00 45.36 -81.72
C GLN A 307 55.03 46.89 -81.86
N LEU A 308 54.17 47.61 -81.13
CA LEU A 308 54.19 49.07 -81.07
C LEU A 308 55.51 49.60 -80.52
N SER A 309 56.05 49.02 -79.45
CA SER A 309 57.35 49.41 -78.89
C SER A 309 58.50 49.22 -79.87
N ARG A 310 58.46 48.16 -80.69
CA ARG A 310 59.45 47.94 -81.77
C ARG A 310 59.30 48.98 -82.86
N VAL A 311 58.07 49.35 -83.24
CA VAL A 311 57.80 50.46 -84.17
C VAL A 311 58.33 51.78 -83.61
N THR A 312 58.16 52.04 -82.30
CA THR A 312 58.69 53.23 -81.63
C THR A 312 60.23 53.24 -81.61
N GLN A 313 60.88 52.11 -81.32
CA GLN A 313 62.35 51.99 -81.39
C GLN A 313 62.90 52.21 -82.81
N VAL A 314 62.21 51.71 -83.83
CA VAL A 314 62.56 51.97 -85.23
C VAL A 314 62.39 53.46 -85.56
N ALA A 315 61.32 54.10 -85.07
CA ALA A 315 61.11 55.53 -85.23
C ALA A 315 62.19 56.39 -84.53
N GLU A 316 62.61 56.01 -83.33
CA GLU A 316 63.71 56.65 -82.58
C GLU A 316 65.06 56.53 -83.31
N GLY A 317 65.33 55.37 -83.92
CA GLY A 317 66.53 55.13 -84.73
C GLY A 317 66.59 55.93 -86.04
N LEU A 318 65.45 56.43 -86.52
CA LEU A 318 65.33 57.24 -87.73
C LEU A 318 65.45 58.77 -87.47
N GLN A 319 65.76 59.20 -86.25
CA GLN A 319 65.84 60.62 -85.85
C GLN A 319 64.61 61.45 -86.25
N LEU A 320 63.44 60.83 -86.30
CA LEU A 320 62.17 61.53 -86.44
C LEU A 320 61.83 62.15 -85.08
N ARG A 321 61.58 63.47 -85.03
CA ARG A 321 61.17 64.12 -83.78
C ARG A 321 59.81 63.57 -83.34
N PHE A 322 59.69 63.24 -82.05
CA PHE A 322 58.43 62.79 -81.44
C PHE A 322 57.30 63.82 -81.65
N GLU A 323 57.65 65.09 -81.81
CA GLU A 323 56.75 66.21 -82.12
C GLU A 323 56.17 66.15 -83.55
N ASP A 324 56.82 65.47 -84.50
CA ASP A 324 56.35 65.27 -85.88
C ASP A 324 55.50 63.98 -86.03
N LEU A 325 55.47 63.12 -85.00
CA LEU A 325 54.64 61.90 -84.92
C LEU A 325 53.41 62.09 -83.99
N ILE A 326 53.33 63.23 -83.30
CA ILE A 326 52.23 63.62 -82.40
C ILE A 326 51.55 64.86 -82.97
N ALA A 327 50.82 64.66 -84.05
CA ALA A 327 49.51 65.27 -84.17
C ALA A 327 48.47 64.16 -84.02
N PRO A 328 48.08 63.74 -82.80
CA PRO A 328 46.85 63.02 -82.65
C PRO A 328 45.73 64.06 -82.82
N PRO A 329 44.83 63.87 -83.80
CA PRO A 329 43.53 64.52 -83.74
C PRO A 329 42.92 64.21 -82.37
N SER A 330 42.06 65.11 -81.87
CA SER A 330 41.23 64.94 -80.66
C SER A 330 40.54 63.55 -80.56
N THR A 331 40.48 62.82 -81.67
CA THR A 331 40.08 61.42 -81.83
C THR A 331 40.93 60.38 -81.07
N LEU A 332 42.27 60.50 -80.94
CA LEU A 332 43.07 59.47 -80.26
C LEU A 332 42.88 59.50 -78.74
N MET A 333 42.81 60.70 -78.17
CA MET A 333 42.45 60.91 -76.76
C MET A 333 41.02 60.42 -76.48
N ARG A 334 40.10 60.62 -77.44
CA ARG A 334 38.74 60.10 -77.36
C ARG A 334 38.69 58.57 -77.46
N PHE A 335 39.53 57.97 -78.30
CA PHE A 335 39.65 56.51 -78.42
C PHE A 335 40.20 55.85 -77.16
N LEU A 336 41.12 56.50 -76.43
CA LEU A 336 41.66 55.97 -75.15
C LEU A 336 40.69 56.13 -73.97
N ILE A 337 39.76 57.09 -74.04
CA ILE A 337 38.73 57.31 -73.02
C ILE A 337 37.50 56.43 -73.28
N ASP A 338 37.11 56.26 -74.56
CA ASP A 338 35.93 55.48 -74.94
C ASP A 338 36.27 54.01 -75.26
N GLY A 339 37.55 53.68 -75.51
CA GLY A 339 38.04 52.36 -75.93
C GLY A 339 38.94 51.68 -74.90
N GLY A 340 38.32 51.10 -73.88
CA GLY A 340 38.70 49.79 -73.34
C GLY A 340 40.14 49.52 -72.89
N TRP A 341 40.96 50.52 -72.52
CA TRP A 341 42.31 50.30 -72.00
C TRP A 341 42.42 50.59 -70.49
N PRO A 342 42.38 49.58 -69.59
CA PRO A 342 42.18 49.82 -68.15
C PRO A 342 43.32 50.60 -67.46
N ILE A 343 44.58 50.38 -67.83
CA ILE A 343 45.75 50.94 -67.10
C ILE A 343 46.09 52.37 -67.57
N ALA A 344 46.08 52.63 -68.89
CA ALA A 344 46.22 53.97 -69.46
C ALA A 344 45.10 54.90 -68.98
N SER A 345 43.86 54.40 -68.86
CA SER A 345 42.74 55.20 -68.31
C SER A 345 43.00 55.65 -66.87
N HIS A 346 43.59 54.79 -66.03
CA HIS A 346 43.79 55.13 -64.61
C HIS A 346 44.89 56.18 -64.41
N LEU A 347 46.02 56.06 -65.13
CA LEU A 347 47.10 57.04 -65.06
C LEU A 347 46.68 58.37 -65.69
N ALA A 348 45.98 58.33 -66.84
CA ALA A 348 45.45 59.52 -67.50
C ALA A 348 44.45 60.27 -66.62
N VAL A 349 43.52 59.54 -65.96
CA VAL A 349 42.56 60.13 -65.00
C VAL A 349 43.30 60.77 -63.82
N ARG A 350 44.36 60.15 -63.28
CA ARG A 350 45.14 60.73 -62.17
C ARG A 350 45.90 62.00 -62.58
N ILE A 351 46.49 62.02 -63.78
CA ILE A 351 47.17 63.21 -64.31
C ILE A 351 46.17 64.35 -64.52
N GLU A 352 45.01 64.05 -65.11
CA GLU A 352 43.97 65.05 -65.34
C GLU A 352 43.35 65.56 -64.03
N CYS A 353 43.14 64.69 -63.03
CA CYS A 353 42.71 65.09 -61.69
C CYS A 353 43.69 66.09 -61.07
N ARG A 354 45.00 65.80 -61.15
CA ARG A 354 46.04 66.69 -60.63
C ARG A 354 46.07 68.02 -61.40
N ARG A 355 45.95 67.98 -62.72
CA ARG A 355 45.92 69.18 -63.57
C ARG A 355 44.74 70.09 -63.23
N LEU A 356 43.53 69.54 -63.10
CA LEU A 356 42.33 70.33 -62.77
C LEU A 356 42.38 70.93 -61.37
N ARG A 357 42.89 70.18 -60.38
CA ARG A 357 43.11 70.74 -59.03
C ARG A 357 44.13 71.88 -59.06
N GLY A 358 45.24 71.70 -59.77
CA GLY A 358 46.25 72.75 -59.95
C GLY A 358 45.75 73.98 -60.71
N ALA A 359 44.78 73.79 -61.60
CA ALA A 359 44.11 74.87 -62.33
C ALA A 359 43.01 75.59 -61.52
N GLY A 360 42.86 75.29 -60.22
CA GLY A 360 41.92 76.00 -59.35
C GLY A 360 40.48 75.49 -59.40
N PHE A 361 40.24 74.20 -59.70
CA PHE A 361 38.87 73.66 -59.69
C PHE A 361 38.16 73.87 -58.34
N ASN A 362 37.01 74.53 -58.36
CA ASN A 362 36.21 74.82 -57.18
C ASN A 362 35.26 73.66 -56.88
N SER A 363 35.72 72.73 -56.04
CA SER A 363 34.97 71.54 -55.63
C SER A 363 33.66 71.88 -54.91
N GLU A 364 33.65 72.87 -54.02
CA GLU A 364 32.47 73.25 -53.23
C GLU A 364 31.36 73.77 -54.13
N LEU A 365 31.69 74.68 -55.06
CA LEU A 365 30.69 75.23 -55.98
C LEU A 365 30.21 74.17 -56.98
N TYR A 366 31.10 73.28 -57.41
CA TYR A 366 30.72 72.17 -58.26
C TYR A 366 29.72 71.25 -57.56
N LEU A 367 29.94 70.89 -56.30
CA LEU A 367 29.01 70.06 -55.52
C LEU A 367 27.69 70.79 -55.24
N LYS A 368 27.73 72.09 -54.90
CA LYS A 368 26.53 72.91 -54.70
C LYS A 368 25.61 72.96 -55.92
N ASN A 369 26.19 72.95 -57.13
CA ASN A 369 25.43 72.92 -58.38
C ASN A 369 25.03 71.50 -58.83
N ASN A 370 25.54 70.46 -58.18
CA ASN A 370 25.40 69.06 -58.55
C ASN A 370 25.16 68.21 -57.28
N THR A 371 24.04 68.46 -56.60
CA THR A 371 23.69 67.86 -55.29
C THR A 371 23.56 66.34 -55.33
N ASP A 372 23.29 65.76 -56.50
CA ASP A 372 23.30 64.31 -56.69
C ASP A 372 24.68 63.69 -56.48
N ILE A 373 25.75 64.43 -56.81
CA ILE A 373 27.13 64.01 -56.60
C ILE A 373 27.53 64.17 -55.13
N GLU A 374 27.08 65.27 -54.50
CA GLU A 374 27.27 65.48 -53.06
C GLU A 374 26.67 64.33 -52.24
N ASN A 375 25.44 63.92 -52.56
CA ASN A 375 24.78 62.79 -51.91
C ASN A 375 25.46 61.44 -52.17
N SER A 376 26.15 61.29 -53.31
CA SER A 376 26.88 60.06 -53.63
C SER A 376 28.22 59.93 -52.89
N GLY A 377 28.75 61.03 -52.34
CA GLY A 377 30.08 61.08 -51.71
C GLY A 377 31.25 60.90 -52.69
N MET A 378 31.01 60.91 -54.01
CA MET A 378 32.06 60.79 -55.02
C MET A 378 32.94 62.06 -55.08
N ASP A 379 34.25 61.88 -55.29
CA ASP A 379 35.16 63.01 -55.49
C ASP A 379 34.73 63.86 -56.71
N PRO A 380 34.52 65.18 -56.56
CA PRO A 380 33.93 66.01 -57.61
C PRO A 380 34.83 66.16 -58.84
N VAL A 381 36.16 66.17 -58.65
CA VAL A 381 37.12 66.24 -59.77
C VAL A 381 37.10 64.93 -60.55
N LEU A 382 37.11 63.80 -59.84
CA LEU A 382 37.02 62.46 -60.44
C LEU A 382 35.70 62.27 -61.19
N HIS A 383 34.59 62.69 -60.59
CA HIS A 383 33.27 62.66 -61.22
C HIS A 383 33.26 63.49 -62.50
N PHE A 384 33.76 64.72 -62.45
CA PHE A 384 33.78 65.61 -63.62
C PHE A 384 34.55 65.00 -64.80
N ILE A 385 35.69 64.34 -64.53
CA ILE A 385 36.51 63.69 -65.55
C ILE A 385 35.81 62.45 -66.13
N ARG A 386 35.24 61.59 -65.27
CA ARG A 386 34.65 60.30 -65.70
C ARG A 386 33.27 60.45 -66.34
N PHE A 387 32.47 61.39 -65.86
CA PHE A 387 31.05 61.49 -66.20
C PHE A 387 30.65 62.93 -66.53
N GLY A 388 31.01 63.90 -65.68
CA GLY A 388 30.47 65.26 -65.73
C GLY A 388 30.65 65.98 -67.07
N ARG A 389 31.79 65.82 -67.76
CA ARG A 389 31.98 66.39 -69.11
C ARG A 389 31.02 65.80 -70.15
N ARG A 390 30.79 64.48 -70.11
CA ARG A 390 29.89 63.78 -71.04
C ARG A 390 28.43 64.09 -70.75
N GLU A 391 28.11 64.32 -69.47
CA GLU A 391 26.80 64.75 -69.00
C GLU A 391 26.52 66.24 -69.26
N GLY A 392 27.49 67.00 -69.82
CA GLY A 392 27.32 68.42 -70.11
C GLY A 392 27.40 69.34 -68.89
N ARG A 393 27.85 68.83 -67.73
CA ARG A 393 28.02 69.63 -66.51
C ARG A 393 29.19 70.60 -66.69
N ARG A 394 29.06 71.82 -66.16
CA ARG A 394 30.11 72.85 -66.23
C ARG A 394 31.03 72.76 -65.02
N ALA A 395 32.33 72.65 -65.25
CA ALA A 395 33.33 72.86 -64.20
C ALA A 395 33.38 74.34 -63.82
N THR A 396 33.58 74.60 -62.52
CA THR A 396 33.85 75.96 -62.03
C THR A 396 35.27 76.00 -61.49
N PHE A 397 35.99 77.08 -61.77
CA PHE A 397 37.35 77.34 -61.31
C PHE A 397 37.37 78.66 -60.53
N TYR A 398 38.31 78.79 -59.59
CA TYR A 398 38.58 80.03 -58.83
C TYR A 398 39.20 81.12 -59.70
#